data_AF-A0A0V1GUS8-F1
#
_entry.id   AF-A0A0V1GUS8-F1
#
_cell.length_a   1.000
_cell.length_b   1.000
_cell.length_c   1.000
_cell.angle_alpha   90.00
_cell.angle_beta   90.00
_cell.angle_gamma   90.00
#
_symmetry.space_group_name_H-M   'P 1'
#
loop_
_entity.id
_entity.type
_entity.pdbx_description
1 polymer ?
#
loop_
_entity_poly.entity_id
_entity_poly.type
_entity_poly.pdbx_seq_one_letter_code
_entity_poly.pdbx_strand_id
1 'polypeptide(L)'
;LKTRYRTIEQTRKKIRMLLATAFLPVPQVNTGVSLLEAGNTGNLFALFQYFRQEWMTHERLPLWNVHNVNIRTNNHLEGWHNRLNRKAGKIHNGLYELLQILIAEQGVMDTLIRQVLSGNATVGDLRRVNKVYAEKQQWVAQYMGEYTNSNRTLEQFLEAIMYITPEPI
;
A
#
# COMPACT_ATOMS: atom_id res chain seq x y z
N LEU A 1 16.85 -14.01 -9.92
CA LEU A 1 15.82 -12.94 -10.04
C LEU A 1 16.25 -11.63 -9.34
N LYS A 2 16.69 -11.68 -8.08
CA LYS A 2 17.07 -10.51 -7.26
C LYS A 2 18.03 -9.51 -7.94
N THR A 3 19.12 -9.99 -8.54
CA THR A 3 20.08 -9.12 -9.27
C THR A 3 19.43 -8.47 -10.48
N ARG A 4 18.63 -9.22 -11.26
CA ARG A 4 17.91 -8.70 -12.44
C ARG A 4 16.82 -7.69 -12.07
N TYR A 5 16.13 -7.84 -10.95
CA TYR A 5 15.18 -6.84 -10.47
C TYR A 5 15.85 -5.48 -10.20
N ARG A 6 17.10 -5.50 -9.71
CA ARG A 6 17.87 -4.28 -9.43
C ARG A 6 18.48 -3.65 -10.66
N THR A 7 18.87 -4.44 -11.65
CA THR A 7 19.64 -3.97 -12.82
C THR A 7 18.83 -3.85 -14.10
N ILE A 8 17.72 -4.58 -14.24
CA ILE A 8 16.91 -4.63 -15.47
C ILE A 8 15.55 -3.98 -15.21
N GLU A 9 15.38 -2.78 -15.75
CA GLU A 9 14.16 -1.99 -15.61
C GLU A 9 12.90 -2.75 -16.08
N GLN A 10 12.98 -3.45 -17.22
CA GLN A 10 11.87 -4.24 -17.74
C GLN A 10 11.42 -5.35 -16.78
N THR A 11 12.36 -5.97 -16.06
CA THR A 11 12.05 -6.99 -15.05
C THR A 11 11.35 -6.36 -13.85
N ARG A 12 11.83 -5.20 -13.40
CA ARG A 12 11.22 -4.42 -12.32
C ARG A 12 9.80 -3.97 -12.68
N LYS A 13 9.61 -3.43 -13.89
CA LYS A 13 8.32 -2.98 -14.42
C LYS A 13 7.30 -4.11 -14.39
N LYS A 14 7.63 -5.27 -14.97
CA LYS A 14 6.74 -6.45 -14.99
C LYS A 14 6.38 -6.94 -13.59
N ILE A 15 7.34 -6.99 -12.66
CA ILE A 15 7.07 -7.41 -11.28
C ILE A 15 6.13 -6.41 -10.57
N ARG A 16 6.32 -5.10 -10.76
CA ARG A 16 5.42 -4.09 -10.20
C ARG A 16 4.02 -4.13 -10.81
N MET A 17 3.92 -4.37 -12.12
CA MET A 17 2.62 -4.56 -12.79
C MET A 17 1.92 -5.84 -12.29
N LEU A 18 2.67 -6.91 -11.99
CA LEU A 18 2.10 -8.10 -11.35
C LEU A 18 1.50 -7.76 -9.98
N LEU A 19 2.17 -6.96 -9.16
CA LEU A 19 1.61 -6.48 -7.88
C LEU A 19 0.38 -5.58 -8.08
N ALA A 20 0.38 -4.76 -9.13
CA ALA A 20 -0.76 -3.90 -9.48
C ALA A 20 -2.03 -4.69 -9.84
N THR A 21 -1.93 -5.97 -10.19
CA THR A 21 -3.12 -6.82 -10.42
C THR A 21 -3.99 -6.97 -9.18
N ALA A 22 -3.47 -6.67 -7.98
CA ALA A 22 -4.24 -6.65 -6.74
C ALA A 22 -5.38 -5.62 -6.76
N PHE A 23 -5.29 -4.59 -7.61
CA PHE A 23 -6.32 -3.55 -7.74
C PHE A 23 -7.39 -3.89 -8.78
N LEU A 24 -7.22 -4.98 -9.55
CA LEU A 24 -8.20 -5.38 -10.56
C LEU A 24 -9.43 -6.05 -9.93
N PRO A 25 -10.61 -5.90 -10.56
CA PRO A 25 -11.76 -6.72 -10.23
C PRO A 25 -11.38 -8.21 -10.24
N VAL A 26 -11.78 -8.96 -9.22
CA VAL A 26 -11.46 -10.39 -9.06
C VAL A 26 -11.62 -11.21 -10.35
N PRO A 27 -12.71 -11.07 -11.15
CA PRO A 27 -12.87 -11.81 -12.40
C PRO A 27 -11.80 -11.50 -13.47
N GLN A 28 -11.17 -10.32 -13.41
CA GLN A 28 -10.22 -9.84 -14.40
C GLN A 28 -8.76 -10.09 -14.01
N VAL A 29 -8.49 -10.50 -12.76
CA VAL A 29 -7.12 -10.76 -12.27
C VAL A 29 -6.43 -11.83 -13.12
N ASN A 30 -7.12 -12.91 -13.48
CA ASN A 30 -6.57 -13.97 -14.34
C ASN A 30 -6.14 -13.44 -15.71
N THR A 31 -6.96 -12.57 -16.31
CA THR A 31 -6.67 -11.93 -17.60
C THR A 31 -5.46 -11.01 -17.49
N GLY A 32 -5.36 -10.21 -16.43
CA GLY A 32 -4.21 -9.32 -16.19
C GLY A 32 -2.90 -10.08 -15.99
N VAL A 33 -2.91 -11.13 -15.18
CA VAL A 33 -1.71 -11.97 -14.96
C VAL A 33 -1.29 -12.68 -16.25
N SER A 34 -2.25 -13.21 -17.02
CA SER A 34 -1.96 -13.89 -18.29
C SER A 34 -1.38 -12.96 -19.34
N LEU A 35 -1.87 -11.71 -19.40
CA LEU A 35 -1.32 -10.67 -20.27
C LEU A 35 0.15 -10.37 -19.92
N LEU A 36 0.47 -10.25 -18.63
CA LEU A 36 1.84 -9.96 -18.18
C LEU A 36 2.78 -11.14 -18.39
N GLU A 37 2.28 -12.36 -18.30
CA GLU A 37 3.03 -13.59 -18.47
C GLU A 37 3.41 -13.84 -19.94
N ALA A 38 2.54 -13.45 -20.87
CA ALA A 38 2.73 -13.66 -22.30
C ALA A 38 4.10 -13.13 -22.77
N GLY A 39 4.84 -13.97 -23.50
CA GLY A 39 6.15 -13.62 -24.05
C GLY A 39 7.29 -13.56 -23.03
N ASN A 40 7.08 -13.96 -21.77
CA ASN A 40 8.20 -14.13 -20.82
C ASN A 40 8.87 -15.48 -20.95
N THR A 41 10.18 -15.51 -20.74
CA THR A 41 10.98 -16.74 -20.70
C THR A 41 11.86 -16.79 -19.46
N GLY A 42 12.31 -17.99 -19.09
CA GLY A 42 13.22 -18.23 -17.98
C GLY A 42 12.66 -17.84 -16.61
N ASN A 43 13.47 -17.17 -15.79
CA ASN A 43 13.14 -16.89 -14.39
C ASN A 43 11.87 -16.05 -14.17
N LEU A 44 11.50 -15.18 -15.12
CA LEU A 44 10.27 -14.40 -15.03
C LEU A 44 9.05 -15.30 -15.25
N PHE A 45 9.09 -16.18 -16.24
CA PHE A 45 8.02 -17.15 -16.48
C PHE A 45 7.81 -18.06 -15.26
N ALA A 46 8.91 -18.56 -14.66
CA ALA A 46 8.84 -19.36 -13.43
C ALA A 46 8.17 -18.62 -12.25
N LEU A 47 8.38 -17.30 -12.13
CA LEU A 47 7.70 -16.48 -11.12
C LEU A 47 6.18 -16.43 -11.35
N PHE A 48 5.73 -16.22 -12.59
CA PHE A 48 4.31 -16.18 -12.91
C PHE A 48 3.63 -17.54 -12.66
N GLN A 49 4.30 -18.64 -13.01
CA GLN A 49 3.83 -19.99 -12.73
C GLN A 49 3.67 -20.25 -11.22
N TYR A 50 4.69 -19.90 -10.44
CA TYR A 50 4.63 -19.96 -8.98
C TYR A 50 3.50 -19.10 -8.41
N PHE A 51 3.37 -17.85 -8.87
CA PHE A 51 2.32 -16.94 -8.40
C PHE A 51 0.92 -17.49 -8.68
N ARG A 52 0.70 -18.07 -9.85
CA ARG A 52 -0.58 -18.73 -10.17
C ARG A 52 -0.87 -19.90 -9.26
N GLN A 53 0.11 -20.79 -9.06
CA GLN A 53 -0.08 -21.97 -8.23
C GLN A 53 -0.35 -21.62 -6.76
N GLU A 54 0.38 -20.64 -6.23
CA GLU A 54 0.35 -20.34 -4.79
C GLU A 54 -0.71 -19.30 -4.42
N TRP A 55 -0.96 -18.29 -5.25
CA TRP A 55 -1.73 -17.10 -4.85
C TRP A 55 -3.03 -16.88 -5.62
N MET A 56 -3.23 -17.53 -6.77
CA MET A 56 -4.44 -17.37 -7.59
C MET A 56 -5.54 -18.40 -7.29
N THR A 57 -5.41 -19.15 -6.19
CA THR A 57 -6.44 -20.11 -5.76
C THR A 57 -7.64 -19.39 -5.14
N HIS A 58 -8.81 -20.04 -5.17
CA HIS A 58 -10.07 -19.45 -4.66
C HIS A 58 -9.95 -18.96 -3.21
N GLU A 59 -9.23 -19.70 -2.37
CA GLU A 59 -9.04 -19.39 -0.95
C GLU A 59 -8.06 -18.24 -0.70
N ARG A 60 -7.05 -18.08 -1.56
CA ARG A 60 -5.95 -17.13 -1.33
C ARG A 60 -6.09 -15.85 -2.12
N LEU A 61 -6.79 -15.86 -3.24
CA LEU A 61 -7.00 -14.69 -4.08
C LEU A 61 -7.64 -13.51 -3.33
N PRO A 62 -8.65 -13.71 -2.45
CA PRO A 62 -9.20 -12.63 -1.62
C PRO A 62 -8.23 -12.06 -0.58
N LEU A 63 -7.15 -12.78 -0.21
CA LEU A 63 -6.23 -12.35 0.84
C LEU A 63 -5.31 -11.20 0.41
N TRP A 64 -5.00 -11.12 -0.89
CA TRP A 64 -4.10 -10.12 -1.43
C TRP A 64 -4.77 -9.16 -2.41
N ASN A 65 -5.96 -9.49 -2.93
CA ASN A 65 -6.74 -8.57 -3.74
C ASN A 65 -7.26 -7.41 -2.88
N VAL A 66 -7.00 -6.19 -3.34
CA VAL A 66 -7.39 -4.94 -2.67
C VAL A 66 -8.37 -4.13 -3.52
N HIS A 67 -9.02 -4.77 -4.49
CA HIS A 67 -10.00 -4.09 -5.34
C HIS A 67 -11.17 -3.55 -4.51
N ASN A 68 -11.45 -2.27 -4.67
CA ASN A 68 -12.47 -1.55 -3.90
C ASN A 68 -12.26 -1.59 -2.37
N VAL A 69 -11.06 -1.97 -1.93
CA VAL A 69 -10.64 -1.85 -0.53
C VAL A 69 -9.94 -0.50 -0.38
N ASN A 70 -10.34 0.29 0.61
CA ASN A 70 -9.58 1.49 0.96
C ASN A 70 -8.16 1.07 1.34
N ILE A 71 -7.15 1.67 0.69
CA ILE A 71 -5.74 1.52 1.10
C ILE A 71 -5.69 1.84 2.59
N ARG A 72 -5.47 0.80 3.39
CA ARG A 72 -5.89 0.79 4.80
C ARG A 72 -5.12 1.86 5.57
N THR A 73 -5.86 2.85 6.08
CA THR A 73 -5.38 3.91 6.98
C THR A 73 -5.31 3.44 8.43
N ASN A 74 -4.85 2.22 8.72
CA ASN A 74 -4.50 1.90 10.11
C ASN A 74 -3.09 2.38 10.46
N ASN A 75 -2.79 3.65 10.20
CA ASN A 75 -1.51 4.25 10.57
C ASN A 75 -1.63 5.16 11.80
N HIS A 76 -2.71 5.03 12.59
CA HIS A 76 -2.69 5.56 13.95
C HIS A 76 -1.78 4.74 14.85
N LEU A 77 -1.85 3.41 14.74
CA LEU A 77 -1.01 2.48 15.48
C LEU A 77 0.46 2.57 15.04
N GLU A 78 0.70 2.55 13.72
CA GLU A 78 2.03 2.70 13.15
C GLU A 78 2.57 4.15 13.30
N GLY A 79 1.70 5.16 13.27
CA GLY A 79 2.06 6.54 13.60
C GLY A 79 2.40 6.72 15.09
N TRP A 80 1.68 6.04 15.98
CA TRP A 80 1.96 6.01 17.42
C TRP A 80 3.27 5.27 17.70
N HIS A 81 3.51 4.12 17.08
CA HIS A 81 4.80 3.42 17.13
C HIS A 81 5.95 4.28 16.62
N ASN A 82 5.78 4.97 15.49
CA ASN A 82 6.82 5.85 14.95
C ASN A 82 7.11 7.05 15.86
N ARG A 83 6.10 7.65 16.48
CA ARG A 83 6.29 8.73 17.47
C ARG A 83 7.01 8.22 18.72
N LEU A 84 6.60 7.07 19.24
CA LEU A 84 7.26 6.42 20.37
C LEU A 84 8.72 6.10 20.06
N ASN A 85 9.01 5.49 18.90
CA ASN A 85 10.37 5.15 18.50
C ASN A 85 11.25 6.39 18.34
N ARG A 86 10.71 7.49 17.80
CA ARG A 86 11.43 8.78 17.72
C ARG A 86 11.70 9.39 19.09
N LYS A 87 10.74 9.31 20.03
CA LYS A 87 10.91 9.82 21.40
C LYS A 87 11.85 8.95 22.23
N ALA A 88 11.82 7.64 22.03
CA ALA A 88 12.72 6.69 22.65
C ALA A 88 14.16 6.90 22.19
N GLY A 89 14.39 7.06 20.88
CA GLY A 89 15.71 7.33 20.31
C GLY A 89 16.76 6.22 20.52
N LYS A 90 16.37 5.07 21.09
CA LYS A 90 17.24 3.92 21.40
C LYS A 90 16.48 2.60 21.38
N ILE A 91 17.23 1.51 21.19
CA ILE A 91 16.69 0.14 21.03
C ILE A 91 16.16 -0.43 22.35
N HIS A 92 16.75 -0.04 23.49
CA HIS A 92 16.34 -0.51 24.82
C HIS A 92 16.12 0.67 25.77
N ASN A 93 14.89 0.80 26.29
CA ASN A 93 14.53 1.78 27.31
C ASN A 93 14.34 1.07 28.65
N GLY A 94 14.84 1.67 29.74
CA GLY A 94 14.50 1.22 31.08
C GLY A 94 13.01 1.42 31.35
N LEU A 95 12.42 0.61 32.24
CA LEU A 95 10.98 0.65 32.53
C LEU A 95 10.46 2.06 32.88
N TYR A 96 11.21 2.81 33.69
CA TYR A 96 10.86 4.18 34.09
C TYR A 96 10.96 5.19 32.94
N GLU A 97 11.95 5.03 32.04
CA GLU A 97 12.07 5.89 30.86
C GLU A 97 10.93 5.64 29.87
N LEU A 98 10.57 4.37 29.66
CA LEU A 98 9.42 4.00 28.85
C LEU A 98 8.13 4.58 29.42
N LEU A 99 7.94 4.52 30.75
CA LEU A 99 6.77 5.08 31.42
C LEU A 99 6.67 6.61 31.23
N GLN A 100 7.79 7.34 31.34
CA GLN A 100 7.82 8.79 31.09
C GLN A 100 7.44 9.13 29.64
N ILE A 101 7.93 8.35 28.66
CA ILE A 101 7.59 8.54 27.24
C ILE A 101 6.09 8.29 27.01
N LEU A 102 5.50 7.26 27.64
CA LEU A 102 4.08 6.95 27.51
C LEU A 102 3.19 8.05 28.10
N ILE A 103 3.53 8.56 29.29
CA ILE A 103 2.82 9.68 29.93
C ILE A 103 2.88 10.94 29.04
N ALA A 104 4.05 11.23 28.47
CA ALA A 104 4.22 12.36 27.56
C ALA A 104 3.45 12.22 26.24
N GLU A 105 3.35 11.02 25.66
CA GLU A 105 2.47 10.78 24.49
C GLU A 105 0.98 10.92 24.85
N GLN A 106 0.57 10.45 26.02
CA GLN A 106 -0.81 10.57 26.48
C GLN A 106 -1.22 12.04 26.67
N GLY A 107 -0.34 12.88 27.24
CA GLY A 107 -0.62 14.32 27.39
C GLY A 107 -0.79 15.07 26.05
N VAL A 108 -0.14 14.62 24.97
CA VAL A 108 -0.36 15.16 23.62
C VAL A 108 -1.76 14.78 23.11
N MET A 109 -2.22 13.55 23.38
CA MET A 109 -3.56 13.11 23.01
C MET A 109 -4.64 13.89 23.78
N ASP A 110 -4.44 14.13 25.07
CA ASP A 110 -5.38 14.91 25.89
C ASP A 110 -5.49 16.36 25.39
N THR A 111 -4.38 16.92 24.92
CA THR A 111 -4.36 18.27 24.32
C THR A 111 -5.11 18.30 23.00
N LEU A 112 -4.93 17.29 22.14
CA LEU A 112 -5.68 17.13 20.89
C LEU A 112 -7.18 16.99 21.13
N ILE A 113 -7.58 16.16 22.11
CA ILE A 113 -8.99 15.99 22.49
C ILE A 113 -9.57 17.33 22.97
N ARG A 114 -8.85 18.06 23.83
CA ARG A 114 -9.27 19.38 24.30
C ARG A 114 -9.42 20.40 23.16
N GLN A 115 -8.50 20.43 22.20
CA GLN A 115 -8.56 21.32 21.04
C GLN A 115 -9.76 21.02 20.14
N VAL A 116 -10.11 19.75 19.96
CA VAL A 116 -11.29 19.33 19.20
C VAL A 116 -12.58 19.70 19.95
N LEU A 117 -12.65 19.39 21.25
CA LEU A 117 -13.80 19.71 22.09
C LEU A 117 -14.02 21.22 22.24
N SER A 118 -12.96 22.02 22.22
CA SER A 118 -13.04 23.49 22.29
C SER A 118 -13.31 24.16 20.94
N GLY A 119 -13.43 23.39 19.85
CA GLY A 119 -13.60 23.92 18.49
C GLY A 119 -12.36 24.61 17.90
N ASN A 120 -11.21 24.55 18.59
CA ASN A 120 -9.95 25.18 18.15
C ASN A 120 -9.20 24.35 17.10
N ALA A 121 -9.52 23.07 16.97
CA ALA A 121 -9.07 22.21 15.88
C ALA A 121 -10.29 21.59 15.20
N THR A 122 -10.34 21.65 13.88
CA THR A 122 -11.40 21.00 13.11
C THR A 122 -11.02 19.55 12.83
N VAL A 123 -12.01 18.68 12.59
CA VAL A 123 -11.78 17.33 12.05
C VAL A 123 -10.96 17.39 10.73
N GLY A 124 -11.02 18.51 10.00
CA GLY A 124 -10.21 18.78 8.81
C GLY A 124 -8.70 18.89 9.08
N ASP A 125 -8.29 19.47 10.21
CA ASP A 125 -6.87 19.62 10.58
C ASP A 125 -6.23 18.27 10.90
N LEU A 126 -6.99 17.37 11.54
CA LEU A 126 -6.59 15.99 11.78
C LEU A 126 -6.54 15.16 10.49
N ARG A 127 -7.43 15.45 9.53
CA ARG A 127 -7.44 14.79 8.20
C ARG A 127 -6.23 15.16 7.34
N ARG A 128 -5.61 16.33 7.54
CA ARG A 128 -4.46 16.82 6.75
C ARG A 128 -3.24 15.88 6.83
N VAL A 129 -3.08 15.15 7.94
CA VAL A 129 -2.00 14.15 8.14
C VAL A 129 -2.23 12.89 7.29
N ASN A 130 -3.47 12.60 6.88
CA ASN A 130 -3.83 11.46 6.02
C ASN A 130 -3.86 11.79 4.51
N LYS A 131 -3.43 13.00 4.13
CA LYS A 131 -3.53 13.52 2.75
C LYS A 131 -2.85 12.60 1.71
N VAL A 132 -1.66 12.07 2.00
CA VAL A 132 -0.89 11.25 1.03
C VAL A 132 -1.62 9.95 0.64
N TYR A 133 -2.21 9.24 1.61
CA TYR A 133 -2.94 8.01 1.31
C TYR A 133 -4.31 8.29 0.69
N ALA A 134 -4.97 9.37 1.09
CA ALA A 134 -6.19 9.83 0.45
C ALA A 134 -5.96 10.21 -1.02
N GLU A 135 -4.85 10.90 -1.31
CA GLU A 135 -4.40 11.20 -2.67
C GLU A 135 -4.13 9.92 -3.46
N LYS A 136 -3.38 8.96 -2.90
CA LYS A 136 -3.15 7.66 -3.56
C LYS A 136 -4.46 6.93 -3.85
N GLN A 137 -5.41 6.93 -2.92
CA GLN A 137 -6.73 6.34 -3.13
C GLN A 137 -7.48 7.05 -4.27
N GLN A 138 -7.38 8.37 -4.35
CA GLN A 138 -8.00 9.17 -5.41
C GLN A 138 -7.39 8.86 -6.79
N TRP A 139 -6.06 8.73 -6.88
CA TRP A 139 -5.39 8.31 -8.13
C TRP A 139 -5.81 6.91 -8.57
N VAL A 140 -5.89 5.94 -7.65
CA VAL A 140 -6.40 4.60 -7.95
C VAL A 140 -7.83 4.65 -8.47
N ALA A 141 -8.71 5.42 -7.81
CA ALA A 141 -10.09 5.57 -8.23
C ALA A 141 -10.22 6.22 -9.62
N GLN A 142 -9.40 7.24 -9.91
CA GLN A 142 -9.37 7.88 -11.22
C GLN A 142 -8.95 6.90 -12.32
N TYR A 143 -7.81 6.22 -12.15
CA TYR A 143 -7.33 5.27 -13.16
C TYR A 143 -8.27 4.09 -13.35
N MET A 144 -8.92 3.63 -12.27
CA MET A 144 -9.98 2.62 -12.35
C MET A 144 -11.17 3.12 -13.17
N GLY A 145 -11.63 4.36 -12.95
CA GLY A 145 -12.72 4.96 -13.73
C GLY A 145 -12.38 5.08 -15.22
N GLU A 146 -11.16 5.50 -15.55
CA GLU A 146 -10.67 5.56 -16.93
C GLU A 146 -10.62 4.18 -17.59
N TYR A 147 -10.21 3.14 -16.83
CA TYR A 147 -10.19 1.76 -17.30
C TYR A 147 -11.60 1.20 -17.53
N THR A 148 -12.54 1.39 -16.59
CA THR A 148 -13.93 0.92 -16.75
C THR A 148 -14.65 1.60 -17.90
N ASN A 149 -14.31 2.86 -18.19
CA ASN A 149 -14.85 3.61 -19.31
C ASN A 149 -14.18 3.28 -20.65
N SER A 150 -13.28 2.29 -20.69
CA SER A 150 -12.52 1.89 -21.88
C SER A 150 -11.60 3.00 -22.46
N ASN A 151 -11.30 4.04 -21.68
CA ASN A 151 -10.35 5.09 -22.05
C ASN A 151 -8.88 4.64 -21.88
N ARG A 152 -8.65 3.51 -21.21
CA ARG A 152 -7.34 2.88 -21.05
C ARG A 152 -7.41 1.39 -21.30
N THR A 153 -6.35 0.84 -21.89
CA THR A 153 -6.16 -0.61 -21.94
C THR A 153 -5.76 -1.16 -20.56
N LEU A 154 -5.95 -2.47 -20.36
CA LEU A 154 -5.55 -3.16 -19.13
C LEU A 154 -4.05 -2.97 -18.82
N GLU A 155 -3.21 -2.99 -19.85
CA GLU A 155 -1.76 -2.77 -19.71
C GLU A 155 -1.45 -1.34 -19.25
N GLN A 156 -2.09 -0.33 -19.87
CA GLN A 156 -1.92 1.08 -19.50
C GLN A 156 -2.41 1.37 -18.07
N PHE A 157 -3.46 0.69 -17.62
CA PHE A 157 -3.92 0.76 -16.24
C PHE A 157 -2.87 0.20 -15.27
N LEU A 158 -2.37 -1.01 -15.52
CA LEU A 158 -1.37 -1.66 -14.66
C LEU A 158 -0.05 -0.86 -14.61
N GLU A 159 0.34 -0.25 -15.73
CA GLU A 159 1.50 0.64 -15.79
C GLU A 159 1.31 1.91 -14.94
N ALA A 160 0.12 2.49 -14.92
CA ALA A 160 -0.18 3.66 -14.09
C ALA A 160 -0.19 3.34 -12.59
N ILE A 161 -0.80 2.21 -12.21
CA ILE A 161 -0.92 1.79 -10.80
C ILE A 161 0.42 1.35 -10.20
N MET A 162 1.35 0.83 -11.00
CA MET A 162 2.68 0.40 -10.56
C MET A 162 3.43 1.46 -9.72
N TYR A 163 3.21 2.75 -9.99
CA TYR A 163 3.89 3.84 -9.27
C TYR A 163 3.19 4.22 -7.96
N ILE A 164 1.96 3.74 -7.74
CA ILE A 164 1.20 3.97 -6.51
C ILE A 164 1.51 2.91 -5.46
N THR A 165 1.79 1.67 -5.91
CA THR A 165 2.19 0.57 -5.02
C THR A 165 3.52 0.86 -4.33
N PRO A 166 3.62 0.73 -3.00
CA PRO A 166 4.88 0.91 -2.30
C PRO A 166 5.93 -0.09 -2.80
N GLU A 167 7.18 0.33 -2.85
CA GLU A 167 8.27 -0.58 -3.19
C GLU A 167 8.37 -1.68 -2.12
N PRO A 168 8.47 -2.97 -2.51
CA PRO A 168 8.73 -4.02 -1.54
C PRO A 168 10.10 -3.76 -0.89
N ILE A 169 10.10 -3.69 0.44
CA ILE A 169 11.30 -3.55 1.30
C ILE A 169 12.18 -4.80 1.16
#